data_AF-A0A699XLT6-F1
#
_entry.id   AF-A0A699XLT6-F1
#
_cell.length_a   1.000
_cell.length_b   1.000
_cell.length_c   1.000
_cell.angle_alpha   90.00
_cell.angle_beta   90.00
_cell.angle_gamma   90.00
#
_symmetry.space_group_name_H-M   'P 1'
#
loop_
_entity.id
_entity.type
_entity.pdbx_description
1 polymer ?
#
loop_
_entity_poly.entity_id
_entity_poly.type
_entity_poly.pdbx_seq_one_letter_code
_entity_poly.pdbx_strand_id
1 'polypeptide(L)' 'VQDLRHQPEKPIFVVCRLGNDSQMTVKKMKDLGLDNGGKRFIGDIKGGLRAWAASVDHDFPEY' A
#
# COMPACT_ATOMS: atom_id res chain seq x y z
N VAL A 1 13.91 3.71 -1.93
CA VAL A 1 13.81 3.49 -0.45
C VAL A 1 14.38 4.65 0.35
N GLN A 2 15.50 5.27 -0.05
CA GLN A 2 16.05 6.44 0.66
C GLN A 2 15.05 7.60 0.76
N ASP A 3 14.32 7.94 -0.30
CA ASP A 3 13.31 9.01 -0.27
C ASP A 3 12.19 8.77 0.75
N LEU A 4 11.81 7.51 0.94
CA LEU A 4 10.82 7.15 1.95
C LEU A 4 11.34 7.46 3.35
N ARG A 5 12.64 7.29 3.61
CA ARG A 5 13.24 7.60 4.91
C ARG A 5 13.31 9.10 5.20
N HIS A 6 13.40 9.94 4.16
CA HIS A 6 13.41 11.40 4.29
C HIS A 6 12.03 12.03 4.56
N GLN A 7 10.94 11.25 4.46
CA GLN A 7 9.57 11.73 4.73
C GLN A 7 8.91 10.88 5.82
N PRO A 8 9.42 10.92 7.07
CA PRO A 8 9.01 10.07 8.19
C PRO A 8 7.51 10.10 8.50
N GLU A 9 6.86 11.23 8.27
CA GLU A 9 5.49 11.51 8.68
C GLU A 9 4.43 11.10 7.64
N LYS A 10 4.84 10.86 6.39
CA LYS A 10 3.88 10.60 5.31
C LYS A 10 3.41 9.14 5.33
N PRO A 11 2.10 8.88 5.35
CA PRO A 11 1.57 7.52 5.28
C PRO A 11 1.93 6.88 3.94
N ILE A 12 2.07 5.55 3.95
CA ILE A 12 2.30 4.75 2.74
C ILE A 12 1.10 3.83 2.52
N PHE A 13 0.52 3.93 1.33
CA PHE A 13 -0.53 3.03 0.86
C PHE A 13 0.03 2.14 -0.24
N VAL A 14 -0.21 0.84 -0.13
CA VAL A 14 0.19 -0.15 -1.13
C VAL A 14 -1.04 -0.71 -1.81
N VAL A 15 -0.98 -0.88 -3.13
CA VAL A 15 -2.05 -1.50 -3.90
C VAL A 15 -1.46 -2.53 -4.85
N CYS A 16 -2.12 -3.68 -4.98
CA CYS A 16 -1.88 -4.64 -6.06
C CYS A 16 -3.19 -4.94 -6.78
N ARG A 17 -3.21 -5.92 -7.68
CA ARG A 17 -4.40 -6.22 -8.49
C ARG A 17 -5.61 -6.68 -7.66
N LEU A 18 -5.39 -7.60 -6.72
CA LEU A 18 -6.45 -8.25 -5.93
C LEU A 18 -6.32 -8.05 -4.40
N GLY A 19 -5.29 -7.35 -3.93
CA GLY A 19 -5.00 -7.18 -2.51
C GLY A 19 -4.23 -8.33 -1.84
N ASN A 20 -3.66 -9.26 -2.61
CA ASN A 20 -2.88 -10.39 -2.08
C ASN A 20 -1.42 -9.99 -1.84
N ASP A 21 -0.71 -9.60 -2.91
CA ASP A 21 0.72 -9.26 -2.84
C ASP A 21 0.98 -8.00 -2.01
N SER A 22 0.02 -7.09 -1.97
CA SER A 22 0.13 -5.83 -1.21
C SER A 22 0.31 -6.07 0.29
N GLN A 23 -0.33 -7.11 0.85
CA GLN A 23 -0.14 -7.50 2.26
C GLN A 23 1.30 -7.93 2.54
N MET A 24 1.88 -8.72 1.64
CA MET A 24 3.27 -9.19 1.74
C MET A 24 4.25 -8.01 1.60
N THR A 25 3.98 -7.08 0.70
CA THR A 25 4.76 -5.84 0.57
C THR A 25 4.70 -5.01 1.85
N VAL A 26 3.51 -4.75 2.41
CA VAL A 26 3.34 -3.99 3.67
C VAL A 26 4.13 -4.64 4.80
N LYS A 27 4.02 -5.97 4.96
CA LYS A 27 4.79 -6.72 5.96
C LYS A 27 6.29 -6.48 5.78
N LYS A 28 6.82 -6.65 4.58
CA LYS A 28 8.25 -6.47 4.32
C LYS A 28 8.72 -5.03 4.57
N MET A 29 7.89 -4.02 4.26
CA MET A 29 8.23 -2.62 4.54
C MET A 29 8.34 -2.35 6.04
N LYS A 30 7.45 -2.93 6.85
CA LYS A 30 7.51 -2.86 8.32
C LYS A 30 8.74 -3.59 8.86
N ASP A 31 9.02 -4.80 8.37
CA ASP A 31 10.22 -5.57 8.75
C ASP A 31 11.54 -4.81 8.44
N LEU A 32 11.53 -3.93 7.43
CA LEU A 32 12.66 -3.06 7.06
C LEU A 32 12.70 -1.72 7.83
N GLY A 33 11.79 -1.52 8.79
CA GLY A 33 11.73 -0.34 9.66
C GLY A 33 11.21 0.92 8.97
N LEU A 34 10.50 0.81 7.84
CA LEU A 34 9.96 1.99 7.14
C LEU A 34 8.75 2.61 7.83
N ASP A 35 8.16 1.91 8.80
CA ASP A 35 7.07 2.38 9.65
C ASP A 35 7.55 3.26 10.81
N ASN A 36 8.87 3.51 10.92
CA ASN A 36 9.48 4.34 11.95
C ASN A 36 9.10 3.93 13.38
N GLY A 37 9.08 2.62 13.66
CA GLY A 37 8.67 2.09 14.96
C GLY A 37 7.19 2.33 15.24
N GLY A 38 6.34 2.15 14.22
CA GLY A 38 4.90 2.35 14.29
C GLY A 38 4.41 3.80 14.19
N LYS A 39 5.30 4.80 14.10
CA LYS A 39 4.91 6.21 13.95
C LYS A 39 4.32 6.54 12.59
N ARG A 40 4.75 5.82 11.54
CA ARG A 40 4.25 5.99 10.18
C ARG A 40 3.25 4.87 9.86
N PHE A 41 2.08 5.26 9.38
CA PHE A 41 1.13 4.30 8.82
C PHE A 41 1.68 3.66 7.53
N ILE A 42 1.65 2.33 7.48
CA ILE A 42 1.86 1.54 6.27
C ILE A 42 0.74 0.49 6.20
N GLY A 43 -0.10 0.59 5.16
CA GLY A 43 -1.22 -0.32 4.94
C GLY A 43 -1.51 -0.52 3.46
N ASP A 44 -2.29 -1.54 3.15
CA ASP A 44 -2.72 -1.82 1.80
C ASP A 44 -4.22 -1.60 1.57
N ILE A 45 -4.57 -1.43 0.29
CA ILE A 45 -5.96 -1.28 -0.13
C ILE A 45 -6.58 -2.66 -0.31
N LYS A 46 -7.57 -2.97 0.55
CA LYS A 46 -8.32 -4.22 0.51
C LYS A 46 -8.96 -4.43 -0.87
N GLY A 47 -8.74 -5.61 -1.45
CA GLY A 47 -9.29 -5.99 -2.76
C GLY A 47 -8.57 -5.36 -3.96
N GLY A 48 -7.57 -4.51 -3.73
CA GLY A 48 -6.70 -3.97 -4.75
C GLY A 48 -7.41 -3.12 -5.81
N LEU A 49 -6.79 -3.04 -6.99
CA LEU A 49 -7.34 -2.29 -8.14
C LEU A 49 -8.67 -2.87 -8.63
N ARG A 50 -8.92 -4.18 -8.46
CA ARG A 50 -10.21 -4.77 -8.77
C ARG A 50 -11.34 -4.18 -7.92
N ALA A 51 -11.12 -4.03 -6.61
CA ALA A 51 -12.12 -3.41 -5.74
C ALA A 51 -12.30 -1.92 -6.06
N TRP A 52 -11.22 -1.22 -6.43
CA TRP A 52 -11.31 0.16 -6.89
C TRP A 52 -12.18 0.29 -8.15
N ALA A 53 -11.93 -0.55 -9.16
CA ALA A 53 -12.72 -0.57 -10.40
C ALA A 53 -14.20 -0.84 -10.12
N ALA A 54 -14.51 -1.74 -9.19
CA ALA A 54 -15.88 -2.14 -8.88
C ALA A 54 -16.65 -1.16 -7.97
N SER A 55 -15.99 -0.24 -7.26
CA SER A 55 -16.63 0.57 -6.21
C SER A 55 -16.33 2.06 -6.23
N VAL A 56 -15.31 2.50 -6.98
CA VAL A 56 -14.89 3.90 -7.03
C VAL A 56 -14.83 4.44 -8.46
N ASP A 57 -14.17 3.72 -9.36
CA ASP A 57 -13.96 4.16 -10.75
C ASP A 57 -14.35 3.04 -11.71
N HIS A 58 -15.61 3.04 -12.15
CA HIS A 58 -16.16 1.98 -12.99
C HIS A 58 -15.59 1.98 -14.43
N ASP A 59 -14.88 3.04 -14.84
CA ASP A 59 -14.20 3.10 -16.13
C ASP A 59 -12.75 2.58 -16.02
N PHE A 60 -12.29 2.22 -14.82
CA PHE A 60 -10.95 1.68 -14.61
C PHE A 60 -10.79 0.33 -15.33
N PRO A 61 -9.73 0.13 -16.14
CA PRO A 61 -9.60 -1.07 -16.96
C PRO A 61 -9.40 -2.33 -16.12
N GLU A 62 -10.19 -3.35 -16.41
CA GLU A 62 -9.97 -4.71 -15.91
C GLU A 62 -9.05 -5.47 -16.88
N TYR A 63 -7.93 -5.95 -16.34
CA TYR A 63 -7.01 -6.89 -16.96
C TYR A 63 -6.91 -8.13 -16.09
#